data_AF-A0A4R4X5P1-F1
#
_entry.id   AF-A0A4R4X5P1-F1
#
_cell.length_a   1.000
_cell.length_b   1.000
_cell.length_c   1.000
_cell.angle_alpha   90.00
_cell.angle_beta   90.00
_cell.angle_gamma   90.00
#
_symmetry.space_group_name_H-M   'P 1'
#
loop_
_entity.id
_entity.type
_entity.pdbx_description
1 polymer ?
#
loop_
_entity_poly.entity_id
_entity_poly.type
_entity_poly.pdbx_seq_one_letter_code
_entity_poly.pdbx_strand_id
1 'polypeptide(L)'
;MGCVHNVRVPAQTWSIAELAAEYDVTLRTIRFYEDRGLLTPERRGTVRVYHPRDRVRLGLILRGKRLGFSLDEIATIVDMYDAEPGEEGQLVYLLDQITTRRADLEQRRRDIEETLRELNEVEARCRADLQALRDRQPSRGRQTAKAVGRRADS
;
A
#
# COMPACT_ATOMS: atom_id res chain seq x y z
N MET A 1 -27.84 30.75 44.33
CA MET A 1 -27.05 29.62 44.87
C MET A 1 -27.09 28.52 43.83
N GLY A 2 -26.16 28.56 42.87
CA GLY A 2 -26.13 27.65 41.72
C GLY A 2 -25.22 26.46 42.01
N CYS A 3 -25.78 25.26 41.96
CA CYS A 3 -25.00 24.02 41.96
C CYS A 3 -24.88 23.56 40.50
N VAL A 4 -23.82 23.99 39.81
CA VAL A 4 -23.45 23.39 38.52
C VAL A 4 -22.94 21.97 38.78
N HIS A 5 -23.82 21.01 38.55
CA HIS A 5 -23.45 19.60 38.55
C HIS A 5 -22.61 19.35 37.29
N ASN A 6 -21.30 19.25 37.47
CA ASN A 6 -20.38 18.81 36.42
C ASN A 6 -20.60 17.30 36.19
N VAL A 7 -21.50 16.96 35.26
CA VAL A 7 -21.70 15.57 34.82
C VAL A 7 -20.45 15.15 34.04
N ARG A 8 -19.57 14.39 34.69
CA ARG A 8 -18.40 13.78 34.04
C ARG A 8 -18.91 12.72 33.07
N VAL A 9 -19.04 13.06 31.79
CA VAL A 9 -19.35 12.08 30.73
C VAL A 9 -18.24 11.02 30.77
N PRO A 10 -18.55 9.72 30.95
CA PRO A 10 -17.52 8.70 30.92
C PRO A 10 -16.84 8.74 29.55
N ALA A 11 -15.51 8.81 29.54
CA ALA A 11 -14.74 8.75 28.30
C ALA A 11 -15.11 7.47 27.55
N GLN A 12 -15.50 7.60 26.29
CA GLN A 12 -15.85 6.44 25.47
C GLN A 12 -14.67 5.48 25.40
N THR A 13 -14.95 4.19 25.53
CA THR A 13 -13.97 3.11 25.44
C THR A 13 -14.40 2.12 24.37
N TRP A 14 -13.43 1.41 23.81
CA TRP A 14 -13.65 0.40 22.78
C TRP A 14 -13.10 -0.95 23.23
N SER A 15 -13.69 -1.99 22.70
CA SER A 15 -13.15 -3.34 22.65
C SER A 15 -12.25 -3.51 21.42
N ILE A 16 -11.47 -4.59 21.40
CA ILE A 16 -10.64 -4.93 20.23
C ILE A 16 -11.49 -5.17 18.97
N ALA A 17 -12.71 -5.69 19.15
CA ALA A 17 -13.62 -5.97 18.05
C ALA A 17 -14.20 -4.69 17.44
N GLU A 18 -14.55 -3.71 18.28
CA GLU A 18 -15.04 -2.42 17.81
C GLU A 18 -13.95 -1.66 17.05
N LEU A 19 -12.71 -1.62 17.57
CA LEU A 19 -11.61 -0.99 16.83
C LEU A 19 -11.26 -1.71 15.52
N ALA A 20 -11.31 -3.04 15.52
CA ALA A 20 -11.07 -3.83 14.31
C ALA A 20 -12.10 -3.52 13.23
N ALA A 21 -13.38 -3.49 13.60
CA ALA A 21 -14.46 -3.12 12.68
C ALA A 21 -14.35 -1.66 12.22
N GLU A 22 -14.05 -0.74 13.13
CA GLU A 22 -13.95 0.69 12.82
C GLU A 22 -12.84 0.99 11.80
N TYR A 23 -11.69 0.34 11.95
CA TYR A 23 -10.53 0.57 11.08
C TYR A 23 -10.42 -0.41 9.90
N ASP A 24 -11.39 -1.31 9.75
CA ASP A 24 -11.38 -2.38 8.75
C ASP A 24 -10.08 -3.21 8.79
N VAL A 25 -9.71 -3.65 10.00
CA VAL A 25 -8.53 -4.48 10.24
C VAL A 25 -8.89 -5.72 11.03
N THR A 26 -8.06 -6.76 10.93
CA THR A 26 -8.29 -7.98 11.71
C THR A 26 -7.94 -7.77 13.19
N LEU A 27 -8.56 -8.54 14.09
CA LEU A 27 -8.14 -8.62 15.50
C LEU A 27 -6.65 -9.00 15.63
N ARG A 28 -6.16 -9.84 14.70
CA ARG A 28 -4.75 -10.24 14.65
C ARG A 28 -3.83 -9.05 14.40
N THR A 29 -4.25 -8.10 13.55
CA THR A 29 -3.50 -6.87 13.27
C THR A 29 -3.37 -6.00 14.53
N ILE A 30 -4.46 -5.82 15.28
CA ILE A 30 -4.43 -5.02 16.52
C ILE A 30 -3.54 -5.70 17.58
N ARG A 31 -3.69 -7.02 17.78
CA ARG A 31 -2.83 -7.79 18.69
C ARG A 31 -1.36 -7.71 18.31
N PHE A 32 -1.06 -7.76 17.01
CA PHE A 32 0.30 -7.61 16.54
C PHE A 32 0.92 -6.26 16.93
N TYR A 33 0.13 -5.17 16.93
CA TYR A 33 0.61 -3.87 17.41
C TYR A 33 0.75 -3.82 18.93
N GLU A 34 -0.10 -4.51 19.71
CA GLU A 34 0.11 -4.69 21.16
C GLU A 34 1.41 -5.45 21.46
N ASP A 35 1.65 -6.56 20.76
CA ASP A 35 2.84 -7.39 20.95
C ASP A 35 4.14 -6.62 20.62
N ARG A 36 4.04 -5.59 19.78
CA ARG A 36 5.14 -4.68 19.44
C ARG A 36 5.21 -3.43 20.34
N GLY A 37 4.38 -3.35 21.37
CA GLY A 37 4.35 -2.21 22.30
C GLY A 37 3.78 -0.92 21.70
N LEU A 38 3.25 -0.97 20.47
CA LEU A 38 2.68 0.20 19.80
C LEU A 38 1.30 0.58 20.32
N LEU A 39 0.61 -0.34 20.98
CA LEU A 39 -0.65 -0.11 21.68
C LEU A 39 -0.57 -0.75 23.06
N THR A 40 -1.04 -0.05 24.08
CA THR A 40 -0.97 -0.48 25.48
C THR A 40 -2.34 -0.33 26.17
N PRO A 41 -3.36 -1.10 25.71
CA PRO A 41 -4.71 -0.99 26.25
C PRO A 41 -4.77 -1.37 27.74
N GLU A 42 -5.73 -0.77 28.45
CA GLU A 42 -6.05 -1.15 29.83
C GLU A 42 -6.59 -2.59 29.86
N ARG A 43 -6.24 -3.35 30.90
CA ARG A 43 -6.84 -4.66 31.17
C ARG A 43 -7.81 -4.56 32.34
N ARG A 44 -9.08 -4.90 32.11
CA ARG A 44 -10.10 -5.12 33.15
C ARG A 44 -10.38 -6.61 33.25
N GLY A 45 -9.69 -7.27 34.18
CA GLY A 45 -9.65 -8.73 34.25
C GLY A 45 -9.01 -9.33 33.00
N THR A 46 -9.76 -10.13 32.26
CA THR A 46 -9.32 -10.74 30.99
C THR A 46 -9.64 -9.89 29.76
N VAL A 47 -10.39 -8.80 29.92
CA VAL A 47 -10.89 -7.97 28.82
C VAL A 47 -9.94 -6.79 28.56
N ARG A 48 -9.64 -6.55 27.27
CA ARG A 48 -8.90 -5.36 26.81
C ARG A 48 -9.87 -4.21 26.63
N VAL A 49 -9.52 -3.05 27.18
CA VAL A 49 -10.26 -1.81 27.08
C VAL A 49 -9.35 -0.77 26.46
N TYR A 50 -9.74 -0.28 25.29
CA TYR A 50 -9.02 0.76 24.57
C TYR A 50 -9.66 2.11 24.87
N HIS A 51 -8.81 3.09 25.14
CA HIS A 51 -9.19 4.46 25.44
C HIS A 51 -9.08 5.33 24.18
N PRO A 52 -9.57 6.59 24.22
CA PRO A 52 -9.49 7.49 23.06
C PRO A 52 -8.07 7.65 22.51
N ARG A 53 -7.05 7.62 23.37
CA ARG A 53 -5.63 7.68 22.97
C ARG A 53 -5.24 6.47 22.13
N ASP A 54 -5.62 5.26 22.53
CA ASP A 54 -5.32 4.03 21.77
C ASP A 54 -5.98 4.06 20.38
N ARG A 55 -7.21 4.58 20.30
CA ARG A 55 -7.92 4.75 19.03
C ARG A 55 -7.16 5.69 18.10
N VAL A 56 -6.80 6.88 18.57
CA VAL A 56 -6.01 7.85 17.78
C VAL A 56 -4.68 7.24 17.35
N ARG A 57 -4.01 6.55 18.27
CA ARG A 57 -2.72 5.87 18.07
C ARG A 57 -2.82 4.80 16.98
N LEU A 58 -3.83 3.94 17.03
CA LEU A 58 -4.10 2.93 16.01
C LEU A 58 -4.32 3.58 14.64
N GLY A 59 -5.09 4.67 14.57
CA GLY A 59 -5.28 5.43 13.34
C GLY A 59 -3.97 5.98 12.75
N LEU A 60 -3.05 6.46 13.60
CA LEU A 60 -1.73 6.92 13.17
C LEU A 60 -0.86 5.78 12.66
N ILE A 61 -0.81 4.66 13.37
CA ILE A 61 -0.05 3.47 12.95
C ILE A 61 -0.51 2.99 11.56
N LEU A 62 -1.82 2.88 11.36
CA LEU A 62 -2.38 2.41 10.09
C LEU A 62 -2.11 3.39 8.93
N ARG A 63 -2.18 4.70 9.18
CA ARG A 63 -1.78 5.71 8.19
C ARG A 63 -0.30 5.62 7.86
N GLY A 64 0.57 5.48 8.87
CA GLY A 64 2.00 5.33 8.67
C GLY A 64 2.36 4.12 7.82
N LYS A 65 1.74 2.96 8.08
CA LYS A 65 1.92 1.76 7.26
C LYS A 65 1.50 1.97 5.81
N ARG A 66 0.39 2.69 5.57
CA ARG A 66 -0.10 3.01 4.23
C ARG A 66 0.85 3.92 3.45
N LEU A 67 1.50 4.85 4.14
CA LEU A 67 2.55 5.72 3.57
C LEU A 67 3.90 5.00 3.38
N GLY A 68 3.96 3.73 3.79
CA GLY A 68 5.13 2.89 3.58
C GLY A 68 6.22 3.07 4.63
N PHE A 69 5.89 3.60 5.81
CA PHE A 69 6.78 3.60 6.97
C PHE A 69 6.92 2.19 7.56
N SER A 70 8.12 1.92 8.07
CA SER A 70 8.43 0.78 8.94
C SER A 70 7.72 0.93 10.29
N LEU A 71 7.65 -0.17 11.04
CA LEU A 71 7.04 -0.12 12.38
C LEU A 71 7.89 0.68 13.37
N ASP A 72 9.21 0.70 13.18
CA ASP A 72 10.14 1.39 14.08
C ASP A 72 10.09 2.92 13.86
N GLU A 73 9.97 3.36 12.61
CA GLU A 73 9.69 4.78 12.29
C GLU A 73 8.34 5.20 12.85
N ILE A 74 7.31 4.36 12.71
CA ILE A 74 5.98 4.62 13.28
C ILE A 74 6.06 4.68 14.80
N ALA A 75 6.79 3.77 15.45
CA ALA A 75 7.01 3.80 16.89
C ALA A 75 7.61 5.16 17.30
N THR A 76 8.67 5.59 16.61
CA THR A 76 9.33 6.87 16.86
C THR A 76 8.34 8.05 16.71
N ILE A 77 7.58 8.09 15.63
CA ILE A 77 6.58 9.16 15.38
C ILE A 77 5.49 9.18 16.45
N VAL A 78 5.04 8.00 16.87
CA VAL A 78 3.91 7.85 17.77
C VAL A 78 4.33 7.97 19.24
N ASP A 79 5.54 7.59 19.61
CA ASP A 79 6.12 7.79 20.95
C ASP A 79 6.46 9.25 21.19
N MET A 80 6.87 9.97 20.14
CA MET A 80 6.99 11.44 20.18
C MET A 80 5.65 12.12 20.44
N TYR A 81 4.51 11.48 20.17
CA TYR A 81 3.19 12.04 20.51
C TYR A 81 2.99 12.18 22.04
N ASP A 82 3.79 11.45 22.83
CA ASP A 82 3.65 11.39 24.29
C ASP A 82 4.80 12.08 25.05
N ALA A 83 5.81 12.63 24.37
CA ALA A 83 6.99 13.24 24.99
C ALA A 83 7.56 14.44 24.21
N GLU A 84 8.30 15.32 24.91
CA GLU A 84 9.02 16.48 24.35
C GLU A 84 9.84 16.12 23.09
N PRO A 85 9.85 16.98 22.05
CA PRO A 85 10.17 18.42 22.10
C PRO A 85 8.95 19.36 21.95
N GLY A 86 7.74 18.85 22.17
CA GLY A 86 6.51 19.59 21.88
C GLY A 86 6.14 19.52 20.39
N GLU A 87 5.02 20.15 20.03
CA GLU A 87 4.39 20.01 18.71
C GLU A 87 5.32 20.39 17.54
N GLU A 88 6.23 21.35 17.72
CA GLU A 88 7.10 21.84 16.64
C GLU A 88 8.17 20.82 16.22
N GLY A 89 8.93 20.26 17.18
CA GLY A 89 9.96 19.26 16.87
C GLY A 89 9.37 18.00 16.24
N GLN A 90 8.16 17.63 16.65
CA GLN A 90 7.39 16.53 16.08
C GLN A 90 7.03 16.79 14.61
N LEU A 91 6.52 17.98 14.31
CA LEU A 91 6.17 18.37 12.95
C LEU A 91 7.41 18.45 12.05
N VAL A 92 8.54 18.94 12.57
CA VAL A 92 9.80 18.98 11.82
C VAL A 92 10.28 17.58 11.46
N TYR A 93 10.31 16.64 12.41
CA TYR A 93 10.70 15.26 12.13
C TYR A 93 9.76 14.61 11.11
N LEU A 94 8.45 14.78 11.29
CA LEU A 94 7.46 14.20 10.37
C LEU A 94 7.60 14.78 8.96
N LEU A 95 7.84 16.08 8.82
CA LEU A 95 8.07 16.73 7.52
C LEU A 95 9.34 16.22 6.84
N ASP A 96 10.43 15.99 7.57
CA ASP A 96 11.66 15.41 7.04
C ASP A 96 11.44 13.99 6.50
N GLN A 97 10.76 13.16 7.28
CA GLN A 97 10.40 11.79 6.89
C GLN A 97 9.47 11.76 5.67
N ILE A 98 8.47 12.64 5.63
CA ILE A 98 7.58 12.78 4.46
C ILE A 98 8.37 13.23 3.22
N THR A 99 9.27 14.19 3.37
CA THR A 99 10.06 14.74 2.25
C THR A 99 10.97 13.68 1.65
N THR A 100 11.71 12.96 2.51
CA THR A 100 12.56 11.83 2.11
C THR A 100 11.74 10.77 1.39
N ARG A 101 10.61 10.36 1.97
CA ARG A 101 9.77 9.31 1.38
C ARG A 101 9.17 9.71 0.05
N ARG A 102 8.76 10.98 -0.08
CA ARG A 102 8.23 11.53 -1.33
C ARG A 102 9.29 11.52 -2.42
N ALA A 103 10.52 11.92 -2.10
CA ALA A 103 11.62 11.91 -3.06
C ALA A 103 11.90 10.49 -3.58
N ASP A 104 11.94 9.49 -2.70
CA ASP A 104 12.11 8.08 -3.06
C ASP A 104 11.00 7.58 -4.02
N LEU A 105 9.74 7.89 -3.69
CA LEU A 105 8.60 7.46 -4.50
C LEU A 105 8.58 8.16 -5.87
N GLU A 106 8.93 9.45 -5.92
CA GLU A 106 9.06 10.19 -7.17
C GLU A 106 10.20 9.65 -8.04
N GLN A 107 11.32 9.23 -7.45
CA GLN A 107 12.40 8.58 -8.18
C GLN A 107 11.94 7.23 -8.76
N ARG A 108 11.37 6.35 -7.93
CA ARG A 108 10.84 5.06 -8.38
C ARG A 108 9.80 5.22 -9.50
N ARG A 109 8.95 6.24 -9.41
CA ARG A 109 8.00 6.55 -10.48
C ARG A 109 8.71 6.85 -11.80
N ARG A 110 9.75 7.69 -11.78
CA ARG A 110 10.55 8.00 -12.98
C ARG A 110 11.20 6.75 -13.58
N ASP A 111 11.78 5.90 -12.74
CA ASP A 111 12.44 4.65 -13.19
C ASP A 111 11.43 3.69 -13.84
N ILE A 112 10.23 3.57 -13.25
CA ILE A 112 9.13 2.78 -13.81
C ILE A 112 8.66 3.36 -15.15
N GLU A 113 8.50 4.68 -15.25
CA GLU A 113 8.10 5.37 -16.48
C GLU A 113 9.13 5.17 -17.61
N GLU A 114 10.43 5.17 -17.29
CA GLU A 114 11.49 4.86 -18.25
C GLU A 114 11.43 3.40 -18.71
N THR A 115 11.33 2.46 -17.77
CA THR A 115 11.21 1.03 -18.09
C THR A 115 9.99 0.75 -18.98
N LEU A 116 8.84 1.38 -18.69
CA LEU A 116 7.64 1.23 -19.50
C LEU A 116 7.83 1.79 -20.93
N ARG A 117 8.57 2.90 -21.10
CA ARG A 117 8.89 3.43 -22.43
C ARG A 117 9.72 2.44 -23.23
N GLU A 118 10.78 1.89 -22.64
CA GLU A 118 11.62 0.88 -23.29
C GLU A 118 10.83 -0.36 -23.70
N LEU A 119 9.98 -0.87 -22.79
CA LEU A 119 9.11 -2.01 -23.09
C LEU A 119 8.17 -1.74 -24.28
N ASN A 120 7.59 -0.55 -24.35
CA ASN A 120 6.72 -0.15 -25.47
C ASN A 120 7.48 -0.08 -26.80
N GLU A 121 8.72 0.43 -26.79
CA GLU A 121 9.56 0.50 -27.98
C GLU A 121 9.95 -0.89 -28.49
N VAL A 122 10.37 -1.77 -27.58
CA VAL A 122 10.68 -3.17 -27.89
C VAL A 122 9.44 -3.88 -28.42
N GLU A 123 8.29 -3.72 -27.78
CA GLU A 123 7.04 -4.31 -28.23
C GLU A 123 6.66 -3.84 -29.64
N ALA A 124 6.76 -2.54 -29.92
CA ALA A 124 6.46 -1.98 -31.24
C ALA A 124 7.39 -2.56 -32.31
N ARG A 125 8.69 -2.72 -32.01
CA ARG A 125 9.66 -3.36 -32.90
C ARG A 125 9.28 -4.80 -33.19
N CYS A 126 9.05 -5.60 -32.15
CA CYS A 126 8.67 -7.00 -32.29
C CYS A 126 7.38 -7.17 -33.13
N ARG A 127 6.38 -6.31 -32.91
CA ARG A 127 5.15 -6.31 -33.69
C ARG A 127 5.40 -6.00 -35.18
N ALA A 128 6.23 -4.99 -35.47
CA ALA A 128 6.58 -4.63 -36.84
C ALA A 128 7.35 -5.76 -37.56
N ASP A 129 8.32 -6.37 -36.89
CA ASP A 129 9.12 -7.46 -37.45
C ASP A 129 8.24 -8.70 -37.72
N LEU A 130 7.34 -9.03 -36.79
CA LEU A 130 6.39 -10.12 -36.97
C LEU A 130 5.46 -9.89 -38.17
N GLN A 131 4.98 -8.65 -38.34
CA GLN A 131 4.14 -8.28 -39.49
C GLN A 131 4.91 -8.41 -40.80
N ALA A 132 6.14 -7.89 -40.87
CA ALA A 132 6.99 -8.00 -42.05
C ALA A 132 7.28 -9.46 -42.43
N LEU A 133 7.47 -10.36 -41.45
CA LEU A 133 7.65 -11.79 -41.70
C LEU A 133 6.38 -12.45 -42.25
N ARG A 134 5.19 -12.07 -41.76
CA ARG A 134 3.90 -12.54 -42.29
C ARG A 134 3.67 -12.06 -43.71
N ASP A 135 3.98 -10.80 -44.00
CA ASP A 135 3.81 -10.18 -45.32
C ASP A 135 4.81 -10.71 -46.37
N ARG A 136 5.90 -11.36 -45.94
CA ARG A 136 6.83 -12.12 -46.81
C ARG A 136 6.37 -13.54 -47.10
N GLN A 137 5.35 -14.05 -46.42
CA GLN A 137 4.78 -15.38 -46.67
C GLN A 137 3.55 -15.47 -47.62
N PRO A 138 3.23 -14.52 -48.53
CA PRO A 138 2.22 -14.77 -49.53
C PRO A 138 2.86 -15.66 -50.60
N SER A 139 2.30 -16.86 -50.80
CA SER A 139 2.49 -17.74 -51.97
C SER A 139 3.50 -18.91 -51.94
N ARG A 140 3.96 -19.44 -50.80
CA ARG A 140 4.54 -20.82 -50.79
C ARG A 140 3.49 -21.94 -50.88
N GLY A 141 2.20 -21.63 -50.69
CA GLY A 141 1.10 -22.61 -50.72
C GLY A 141 0.39 -22.81 -52.06
N ARG A 142 0.81 -22.18 -53.17
CA ARG A 142 0.07 -22.25 -54.47
C ARG A 142 0.78 -23.03 -55.59
N GLN A 143 2.00 -23.55 -55.38
CA GLN A 143 2.79 -24.20 -56.43
C GLN A 143 2.77 -25.74 -56.46
N THR A 144 2.09 -26.44 -55.55
CA THR A 144 2.05 -27.92 -55.58
C THR A 144 0.81 -28.52 -56.26
N ALA A 145 -0.13 -27.72 -56.79
CA ALA A 145 -1.41 -28.24 -57.33
C ALA A 145 -1.54 -28.25 -58.87
N LYS A 146 -0.45 -28.19 -59.65
CA LYS A 146 -0.54 -28.19 -61.13
C LYS A 146 0.29 -29.25 -61.87
N ALA A 147 0.78 -30.28 -61.18
CA ALA A 147 1.59 -31.34 -61.77
C ALA A 147 1.02 -32.75 -61.53
N VAL A 148 -0.28 -32.96 -61.72
CA VAL A 148 -0.85 -34.30 -62.00
C VAL A 148 -1.97 -34.11 -63.02
N GLY A 149 -1.67 -34.34 -64.30
CA GLY A 149 -2.68 -34.20 -65.35
C GLY A 149 -2.11 -33.96 -66.74
N ARG A 150 -1.15 -34.80 -67.17
CA ARG A 150 -0.90 -35.05 -68.60
C ARG A 150 0.00 -36.28 -68.74
N ARG A 151 -0.42 -37.18 -69.66
CA ARG A 151 0.15 -38.48 -70.10
C ARG A 151 -0.43 -39.67 -69.29
N ALA A 152 -1.02 -40.70 -69.89
CA ALA A 152 -0.76 -41.28 -71.21
C ALA A 152 -2.02 -41.90 -71.86
N ASP A 153 -1.96 -41.99 -73.19
CA ASP A 153 -2.87 -42.63 -74.13
C ASP A 153 -3.13 -44.11 -73.85
N SER A 154 -4.37 -44.57 -74.11
CA SER A 154 -4.72 -45.77 -74.91
C SER A 154 -6.21 -45.78 -75.19
#